data_AF-A0A661BVW9-F1
#
_entry.id   AF-A0A661BVW9-F1
#
_cell.length_a   1.000
_cell.length_b   1.000
_cell.length_c   1.000
_cell.angle_alpha   90.00
_cell.angle_beta   90.00
_cell.angle_gamma   90.00
#
_symmetry.space_group_name_H-M   'P 1'
#
loop_
_entity.id
_entity.type
_entity.pdbx_description
1 polymer ?
#
loop_
_entity_poly.entity_id
_entity_poly.type
_entity_poly.pdbx_seq_one_letter_code
_entity_poly.pdbx_strand_id
1 'polypeptide(L)'
;MQQFYKKIYDDPKFHELEGKRGKFSWCLALAVLVIYYAFILIIAFRPEIFAIPLSDNSVITWGIPVGVFVIIISFLLTGIYVWRANNEFDQIGQDLIEHHVKKSGTE
;
A
#
# COMPACT_ATOMS: atom_id res chain seq x y z
N MET A 1 2.96 -23.06 23.86
CA MET A 1 2.87 -21.79 23.11
C MET A 1 3.96 -21.64 22.06
N GLN A 2 5.26 -21.73 22.37
CA GLN A 2 6.31 -21.47 21.36
C GLN A 2 6.50 -22.57 20.28
N GLN A 3 6.20 -23.84 20.57
CA GLN A 3 6.38 -24.93 19.58
C GLN A 3 5.36 -24.92 18.43
N PHE A 4 4.20 -24.28 18.61
CA PHE A 4 3.14 -24.24 17.61
C PHE A 4 3.50 -23.31 16.43
N TYR A 5 4.19 -22.20 16.73
CA TYR A 5 4.67 -21.24 15.75
C TYR A 5 5.72 -21.82 14.79
N LYS A 6 6.62 -22.67 15.30
CA LYS A 6 7.67 -23.30 14.49
C LYS A 6 7.12 -24.28 13.46
N LYS A 7 6.08 -25.04 13.82
CA LYS A 7 5.45 -26.03 12.92
C LYS A 7 4.66 -25.40 11.78
N ILE A 8 4.19 -24.17 11.95
CA ILE A 8 3.48 -23.40 10.91
C ILE A 8 4.48 -22.76 9.92
N TYR A 9 5.68 -22.38 10.40
CA TYR A 9 6.73 -21.80 9.56
C TYR A 9 7.43 -22.80 8.64
N ASP A 10 7.46 -24.09 9.01
CA ASP A 10 8.08 -25.18 8.23
C ASP A 10 7.12 -25.82 7.19
N ASP A 11 5.86 -25.36 7.10
CA ASP A 11 4.91 -25.90 6.14
C ASP A 11 5.16 -25.29 4.74
N PRO A 12 5.42 -26.09 3.69
CA PRO A 12 5.70 -25.60 2.34
C PRO A 12 4.54 -24.77 1.74
N LYS A 13 3.30 -24.88 2.24
CA LYS A 13 2.19 -23.99 1.86
C LYS A 13 2.38 -22.54 2.30
N PHE A 14 3.12 -22.29 3.39
CA PHE A 14 3.37 -20.93 3.89
C PHE A 14 4.32 -20.15 2.97
N HIS A 15 5.35 -20.81 2.44
CA HIS A 15 6.29 -20.23 1.47
C HIS A 15 5.65 -19.99 0.08
N GLU A 16 4.72 -20.85 -0.35
CA GLU A 16 3.99 -20.65 -1.62
C GLU A 16 3.03 -19.45 -1.56
N LEU A 17 2.51 -19.16 -0.36
CA LEU A 17 1.69 -17.97 -0.10
C LEU A 17 2.54 -16.69 -0.06
N GLU A 18 3.74 -16.70 0.54
CA GLU A 18 4.64 -15.53 0.53
C GLU A 18 5.04 -15.08 -0.88
N GLY A 19 5.21 -16.02 -1.82
CA GLY A 19 5.57 -15.73 -3.21
C GLY A 19 4.47 -15.06 -4.06
N LYS A 20 3.19 -15.25 -3.73
CA LYS A 20 2.05 -14.61 -4.43
C LYS A 20 1.68 -13.24 -3.87
N ARG A 21 2.07 -12.94 -2.63
CA ARG A 21 1.74 -11.72 -1.88
C ARG A 21 2.65 -10.53 -2.18
N GLY A 22 3.85 -10.78 -2.71
CA GLY A 22 4.85 -9.73 -2.95
C GLY A 22 4.57 -8.81 -4.16
N LYS A 23 3.97 -9.32 -5.25
CA LYS A 23 3.93 -8.59 -6.53
C LYS A 23 3.05 -7.35 -6.51
N PHE A 24 1.92 -7.41 -5.82
CA PHE A 24 1.01 -6.26 -5.73
C PHE A 24 1.58 -5.16 -4.82
N SER A 25 2.12 -5.56 -3.66
CA SER A 25 2.84 -4.66 -2.75
C SER A 25 4.04 -4.01 -3.44
N TRP A 26 4.76 -4.75 -4.29
CA TRP A 26 5.84 -4.20 -5.12
C TRP A 26 5.35 -3.21 -6.17
N CYS A 27 4.25 -3.50 -6.87
CA CYS A 27 3.66 -2.54 -7.81
C CYS A 27 3.24 -1.25 -7.12
N LEU A 28 2.69 -1.34 -5.90
CA LEU A 28 2.27 -0.16 -5.15
C LEU A 28 3.48 0.65 -4.61
N ALA A 29 4.50 -0.05 -4.10
CA ALA A 29 5.76 0.59 -3.71
C ALA A 29 6.41 1.30 -4.90
N LEU A 30 6.43 0.66 -6.08
CA LEU A 30 6.90 1.26 -7.32
C LEU A 30 6.05 2.47 -7.72
N ALA A 31 4.72 2.41 -7.58
CA ALA A 31 3.83 3.53 -7.89
C ALA A 31 4.13 4.75 -7.01
N VAL A 32 4.29 4.55 -5.69
CA VAL A 32 4.68 5.62 -4.75
C VAL A 32 6.05 6.19 -5.13
N LEU A 33 7.03 5.32 -5.43
CA LEU A 33 8.36 5.72 -5.86
C LEU A 33 8.29 6.60 -7.12
N VAL A 34 7.55 6.17 -8.14
CA VAL A 34 7.39 6.90 -9.40
C VAL A 34 6.74 8.26 -9.17
N ILE A 35 5.66 8.34 -8.39
CA ILE A 35 4.98 9.60 -8.09
C ILE A 35 5.91 10.56 -7.34
N TYR A 36 6.64 10.05 -6.35
CA TYR A 36 7.58 10.83 -5.56
C TYR A 36 8.71 11.42 -6.40
N TYR A 37 9.39 10.58 -7.20
CA TYR A 37 10.46 11.05 -8.08
C TYR A 37 9.93 11.95 -9.19
N ALA A 38 8.75 11.67 -9.77
CA ALA A 38 8.15 12.55 -10.77
C ALA A 38 7.90 13.96 -10.18
N PHE A 39 7.34 14.03 -8.97
CA PHE A 39 7.11 15.31 -8.28
C PHE A 39 8.41 16.06 -8.02
N ILE A 40 9.42 15.38 -7.47
CA ILE A 40 10.73 15.99 -7.19
C ILE A 40 11.42 16.46 -8.46
N LEU A 41 11.39 15.67 -9.53
CA LEU A 41 12.02 16.02 -10.81
C LEU A 41 11.37 17.27 -11.42
N ILE A 42 10.04 17.39 -11.39
CA ILE A 42 9.36 18.58 -11.91
C ILE A 42 9.77 19.82 -11.09
N ILE A 43 9.82 19.72 -9.76
CA ILE A 43 10.27 20.82 -8.89
C ILE A 43 11.73 21.19 -9.16
N ALA A 44 12.60 20.20 -9.33
CA ALA A 44 14.04 20.40 -9.51
C ALA A 44 14.39 21.02 -10.88
N PHE A 45 13.75 20.56 -11.96
CA PHE A 45 14.08 20.99 -13.32
C PHE A 45 13.21 22.15 -13.83
N ARG A 46 12.00 22.32 -13.29
CA ARG A 46 11.02 23.31 -13.74
C ARG A 46 10.25 23.94 -12.56
N PRO A 47 10.95 24.56 -11.59
CA PRO A 47 10.28 25.24 -10.48
C PRO A 47 9.38 26.40 -10.95
N GLU A 48 9.70 26.99 -12.10
CA GLU A 48 8.94 28.09 -12.70
C GLU A 48 7.47 27.72 -12.95
N ILE A 49 7.18 26.47 -13.34
CA ILE A 49 5.79 26.01 -13.57
C ILE A 49 4.96 26.18 -12.30
N PHE A 50 5.57 25.95 -11.14
CA PHE A 50 4.91 26.09 -9.85
C PHE A 50 4.92 27.52 -9.30
N ALA A 51 5.68 28.43 -9.90
CA ALA A 51 5.71 29.84 -9.56
C ALA A 51 4.69 30.67 -10.37
N ILE A 52 4.13 30.10 -11.44
CA ILE A 52 3.11 30.78 -12.25
C ILE A 52 1.83 30.99 -11.42
N PRO A 53 1.37 32.24 -11.23
CA PRO A 53 0.10 32.52 -10.56
C PRO A 53 -1.07 32.02 -11.42
N LEU A 54 -2.14 31.54 -10.78
CA LEU A 54 -3.33 31.04 -11.49
C LEU A 54 -4.11 32.14 -12.24
N SER A 55 -3.93 33.40 -11.85
CA SER A 55 -4.61 34.58 -12.40
C SER A 55 -3.78 35.82 -12.07
N ASP A 56 -3.88 36.87 -12.89
CA ASP A 56 -3.10 38.11 -12.77
C ASP A 56 -3.21 38.79 -11.39
N ASN A 57 -4.28 38.51 -10.63
CA ASN A 57 -4.51 39.05 -9.29
C ASN A 57 -4.47 37.99 -8.16
N SER A 58 -4.01 36.77 -8.44
CA SER A 58 -4.02 35.66 -7.48
C SER A 58 -2.65 35.39 -6.88
N VAL A 59 -2.61 35.25 -5.56
CA VAL A 59 -1.42 34.77 -4.80
C VAL A 59 -1.25 33.25 -4.86
N ILE A 60 -2.25 32.53 -5.39
CA ILE A 60 -2.22 31.07 -5.52
C ILE A 60 -1.50 30.72 -6.82
N THR A 61 -0.40 29.98 -6.69
CA THR A 61 0.37 29.47 -7.83
C THR A 61 -0.06 28.06 -8.21
N TRP A 62 0.30 27.63 -9.42
CA TRP A 62 0.07 26.25 -9.89
C TRP A 62 0.74 25.18 -9.01
N GLY A 63 1.70 25.58 -8.18
CA GLY A 63 2.26 24.76 -7.09
C GLY A 63 1.20 24.18 -6.15
N ILE A 64 0.24 25.00 -5.73
CA ILE A 64 -0.71 24.60 -4.70
C ILE A 64 -1.69 23.53 -5.22
N PRO A 65 -2.39 23.72 -6.37
CA PRO A 65 -3.27 22.69 -6.91
C PRO A 65 -2.55 21.36 -7.19
N VAL A 66 -1.33 21.41 -7.72
CA VAL A 66 -0.56 20.19 -8.00
C VAL A 66 -0.14 19.49 -6.71
N GLY A 67 0.32 20.24 -5.71
CA GLY A 67 0.64 19.68 -4.39
C GLY A 67 -0.57 19.00 -3.74
N VAL A 68 -1.75 19.65 -3.79
CA VAL A 68 -3.01 19.08 -3.29
C VAL A 68 -3.38 17.82 -4.04
N PHE A 69 -3.24 17.81 -5.36
CA PHE A 69 -3.50 16.63 -6.19
C PHE A 69 -2.60 15.44 -5.80
N VAL A 70 -1.30 15.68 -5.57
CA VAL A 70 -0.37 14.64 -5.11
C VAL A 70 -0.77 14.10 -3.73
N ILE A 71 -1.19 14.96 -2.81
CA ILE A 71 -1.66 14.55 -1.48
C ILE A 71 -2.88 13.63 -1.60
N ILE A 72 -3.88 14.01 -2.40
CA ILE A 72 -5.09 13.20 -2.62
C ILE A 72 -4.73 11.83 -3.20
N ILE A 73 -3.86 11.78 -4.20
CA ILE A 73 -3.37 10.52 -4.78
C ILE A 73 -2.65 9.67 -3.74
N SER A 74 -1.81 10.27 -2.90
CA SER A 74 -1.08 9.57 -1.84
C SER A 74 -2.03 8.93 -0.83
N PHE A 75 -3.09 9.64 -0.42
CA PHE A 75 -4.14 9.08 0.44
C PHE A 75 -4.91 7.95 -0.23
N LEU A 76 -5.28 8.10 -1.50
CA LEU A 76 -5.95 7.04 -2.27
C LEU A 76 -5.09 5.77 -2.36
N LEU A 77 -3.81 5.91 -2.71
CA LEU A 77 -2.87 4.79 -2.79
C LEU A 77 -2.69 4.10 -1.44
N THR A 78 -2.54 4.88 -0.38
CA THR A 78 -2.42 4.36 1.00
C THR A 78 -3.70 3.65 1.43
N GLY A 79 -4.88 4.19 1.09
CA GLY A 79 -6.16 3.56 1.38
C GLY A 79 -6.35 2.25 0.64
N ILE A 80 -6.04 2.21 -0.66
CA ILE A 80 -6.06 1.00 -1.48
C ILE A 80 -5.08 -0.04 -0.92
N TYR A 81 -3.88 0.39 -0.51
CA TYR A 81 -2.90 -0.47 0.14
C TYR A 81 -3.46 -1.12 1.40
N VAL A 82 -3.94 -0.31 2.35
CA VAL A 82 -4.41 -0.77 3.66
C VAL A 82 -5.61 -1.69 3.49
N TRP A 83 -6.57 -1.33 2.63
CA TRP A 83 -7.72 -2.18 2.36
C TRP A 83 -7.30 -3.54 1.79
N ARG A 84 -6.35 -3.56 0.84
CA ARG A 84 -5.83 -4.79 0.25
C ARG A 84 -5.06 -5.64 1.26
N ALA A 85 -4.18 -5.01 2.04
CA ALA A 85 -3.37 -5.66 3.07
C ALA A 85 -4.27 -6.29 4.14
N ASN A 86 -5.32 -5.58 4.58
CA ASN A 86 -6.31 -6.13 5.51
C ASN A 86 -7.07 -7.31 4.92
N ASN A 87 -7.48 -7.24 3.64
CA ASN A 87 -8.17 -8.36 2.98
C ASN A 87 -7.29 -9.62 2.84
N GLU A 88 -5.98 -9.45 2.80
CA GLU A 88 -5.01 -10.54 2.75
C GLU A 88 -4.74 -11.16 4.13
N PHE A 89 -4.87 -10.37 5.21
CA PHE A 89 -4.82 -10.85 6.58
C PHE A 89 -6.12 -11.58 6.98
N ASP A 90 -7.29 -11.09 6.57
CA ASP A 90 -8.58 -11.73 6.86
C ASP A 90 -8.72 -13.11 6.22
N GLN A 91 -8.16 -13.32 5.01
CA GLN A 91 -8.16 -14.63 4.35
C GLN A 91 -7.36 -15.69 5.13
N ILE A 92 -6.31 -15.28 5.84
CA ILE A 92 -5.50 -16.22 6.64
C ILE A 92 -6.16 -16.48 7.99
N GLY A 93 -6.84 -15.49 8.56
CA GLY A 93 -7.54 -15.62 9.83
C GLY A 93 -8.73 -16.59 9.78
N GLN A 94 -9.51 -16.56 8.69
CA GLN A 94 -10.71 -17.39 8.57
C GLN A 94 -10.39 -18.89 8.43
N ASP A 95 -9.41 -19.26 7.59
CA ASP A 95 -9.05 -20.66 7.38
C ASP A 95 -8.49 -21.33 8.65
N LEU A 96 -7.80 -20.57 9.51
CA LEU A 96 -7.21 -21.09 10.75
C LEU A 96 -8.24 -21.33 11.86
N ILE A 97 -9.27 -20.48 11.95
CA ILE A 97 -10.33 -20.62 12.96
C ILE A 97 -11.27 -21.77 12.58
N GLU A 98 -11.61 -21.91 11.29
CA GLU A 98 -12.55 -22.95 10.84
C GLU A 98 -11.96 -24.37 10.99
N HIS A 99 -10.67 -24.55 10.72
CA HIS A 99 -10.01 -25.84 10.90
C HIS A 99 -9.80 -26.27 12.36
N HIS A 100 -9.70 -25.33 13.31
CA HIS A 100 -9.51 -25.64 14.73
C HIS A 100 -10.82 -25.77 15.52
N VAL A 101 -11.87 -25.00 15.17
CA VAL A 101 -13.20 -25.12 15.81
C VAL A 101 -13.88 -26.45 15.45
N LYS A 102 -13.67 -26.96 14.23
CA LYS A 102 -14.29 -28.22 13.79
C LYS A 102 -13.72 -29.46 14.48
N LYS A 103 -12.47 -29.39 14.97
CA LYS A 103 -11.77 -30.52 15.62
C LYS A 103 -12.04 -30.61 17.13
N SER A 104 -12.43 -29.51 17.79
CA SER A 104 -12.75 -29.49 19.23
C SER A 104 -14.22 -29.80 19.55
N GLY A 105 -15.08 -29.96 18.56
CA GLY A 105 -16.51 -30.31 18.74
C GLY A 105 -16.86 -31.75 18.40
N THR A 106 -15.85 -32.60 18.15
CA THR A 106 -16.03 -34.02 17.78
C THR A 106 -15.33 -35.00 18.73
N GLU A 107 -14.94 -34.54 19.93
CA GLU A 107 -14.52 -35.39 21.06
C GLU A 107 -15.44 -35.17 22.26
#